data_AF-A0AAP4Y1B5-F1
#
_entry.id   AF-A0AAP4Y1B5-F1
#
_cell.length_a   1.000
_cell.length_b   1.000
_cell.length_c   1.000
_cell.angle_alpha   90.00
_cell.angle_beta   90.00
_cell.angle_gamma   90.00
#
_symmetry.space_group_name_H-M   'P 1'
#
loop_
_entity.id
_entity.type
_entity.pdbx_description
1 polymer ?
#
loop_
_entity_poly.entity_id
_entity_poly.type
_entity_poly.pdbx_seq_one_letter_code
_entity_poly.pdbx_strand_id
1 'polypeptide(L)' 'MANPIGLAGPGSRWKNPLVDPAGFWAGLWHGVLMGLAFLVSLVWPSVGIYETRNRGRWYDLGFVLGSGALFGLSVRVS' A
#
# COMPACT_ATOMS: atom_id res chain seq x y z
N MET A 1 -4.73 9.10 8.48
CA MET A 1 -5.43 9.24 7.17
C MET A 1 -6.92 9.39 7.47
N ALA A 2 -7.73 10.06 6.63
CA ALA A 2 -9.20 9.95 6.71
C ALA A 2 -9.85 10.38 5.39
N ASN A 3 -10.26 9.40 4.60
CA ASN A 3 -11.49 9.48 3.79
C ASN A 3 -12.68 9.09 4.71
N PRO A 4 -13.95 9.12 4.27
CA PRO A 4 -15.11 8.83 5.14
C PRO A 4 -15.08 7.48 5.87
N ILE A 5 -14.26 6.54 5.41
CA ILE A 5 -14.11 5.18 5.97
C ILE A 5 -12.78 4.97 6.70
N GLY A 6 -11.96 6.02 6.83
CA GLY A 6 -10.68 5.98 7.55
C GLY A 6 -9.55 5.20 6.85
N LEU A 7 -9.74 4.74 5.61
CA LEU A 7 -8.77 3.93 4.88
C LEU A 7 -7.74 4.78 4.13
N ALA A 8 -6.55 4.19 3.95
CA ALA A 8 -5.56 4.70 3.03
C ALA A 8 -6.06 4.58 1.58
N GLY A 9 -5.70 5.52 0.69
CA GLY A 9 -6.12 5.48 -0.71
C GLY A 9 -6.42 6.84 -1.33
N PRO A 10 -6.89 6.88 -2.59
CA PRO A 10 -7.04 8.09 -3.42
C PRO A 10 -7.89 9.22 -2.80
N GLY A 11 -8.77 8.85 -1.86
CA GLY A 11 -9.60 9.76 -1.07
C GLY A 11 -8.93 10.33 0.20
N SER A 12 -7.67 9.99 0.47
CA SER A 12 -6.97 10.43 1.68
C SER A 12 -6.73 11.94 1.69
N ARG A 13 -6.97 12.57 2.85
CA ARG A 13 -6.65 13.98 3.10
C ARG A 13 -5.16 14.35 2.95
N TRP A 14 -4.26 13.37 3.02
CA TRP A 14 -2.81 13.57 3.03
C TRP A 14 -2.12 13.26 1.69
N LYS A 15 -2.88 13.24 0.58
CA LYS A 15 -2.31 13.00 -0.75
C LYS A 15 -1.52 14.23 -1.24
N ASN A 16 -0.33 14.01 -1.80
CA ASN A 16 0.44 15.08 -2.45
C ASN A 16 -0.04 15.28 -3.90
N PRO A 17 -0.74 16.38 -4.26
CA PRO A 17 -1.37 16.52 -5.56
C PRO A 17 -0.39 16.69 -6.74
N LEU A 18 0.87 17.01 -6.46
CA LEU A 18 1.88 17.35 -7.46
C LEU A 18 2.60 16.13 -8.04
N VAL A 19 2.45 14.96 -7.42
CA VAL A 19 3.12 13.72 -7.84
C VAL A 19 2.14 12.83 -8.59
N ASP A 20 2.62 12.08 -9.58
CA ASP A 20 1.79 11.11 -10.28
C ASP A 20 1.29 10.01 -9.34
N PRO A 21 0.04 9.57 -9.48
CA PRO A 21 -0.51 8.53 -8.61
C PRO A 21 0.15 7.18 -8.86
N ALA A 22 0.55 6.53 -7.77
CA ALA A 22 1.13 5.20 -7.77
C ALA A 22 0.18 4.19 -8.44
N GLY A 23 0.71 3.44 -9.42
CA GLY A 23 -0.02 2.42 -10.16
C GLY A 23 0.26 1.00 -9.65
N PHE A 24 -0.08 0.01 -10.46
CA PHE A 24 0.11 -1.41 -10.15
C PHE A 24 1.52 -1.77 -9.70
N TRP A 25 2.55 -1.39 -10.47
CA TRP A 25 3.94 -1.74 -10.17
C TRP A 25 4.46 -1.13 -8.86
N ALA A 26 4.04 0.10 -8.56
CA ALA A 26 4.33 0.73 -7.28
C ALA A 26 3.63 0.00 -6.13
N GLY A 27 2.36 -0.40 -6.33
CA GLY A 27 1.64 -1.25 -5.39
C GLY A 27 2.37 -2.56 -5.12
N LEU A 28 2.79 -3.27 -6.17
CA LEU A 28 3.56 -4.51 -6.05
C LEU A 28 4.81 -4.34 -5.22
N TRP A 29 5.60 -3.30 -5.49
CA TRP A 29 6.82 -3.02 -4.75
C TRP A 29 6.57 -2.64 -3.28
N HIS A 30 5.57 -1.79 -3.03
CA HIS A 30 5.17 -1.42 -1.67
C HIS A 30 4.65 -2.64 -0.87
N GLY A 31 3.94 -3.56 -1.53
CA GLY A 31 3.48 -4.81 -0.93
C GLY A 31 4.64 -5.72 -0.53
N VAL A 32 5.64 -5.90 -1.40
CA VAL A 32 6.85 -6.69 -1.10
C VAL A 32 7.60 -6.11 0.10
N LEU A 33 7.71 -4.78 0.19
CA LEU A 33 8.41 -4.11 1.28
C LEU A 33 7.55 -3.85 2.51
N MET A 34 6.28 -4.28 2.54
CA MET A 34 5.32 -3.96 3.60
C MET A 34 5.84 -4.33 4.99
N GLY A 35 6.46 -5.50 5.15
CA GLY A 35 7.02 -5.94 6.42
C GLY A 35 8.13 -5.02 6.93
N LEU A 36 9.04 -4.59 6.04
CA LEU A 36 10.07 -3.61 6.38
C LEU A 36 9.47 -2.23 6.67
N ALA A 37 8.54 -1.76 5.84
CA ALA A 37 7.85 -0.49 6.04
C ALA A 37 7.10 -0.44 7.37
N PHE A 38 6.51 -1.56 7.80
CA PHE A 38 5.90 -1.69 9.12
C PHE A 38 6.93 -1.52 10.24
N LEU A 39 8.07 -2.20 10.20
CA LEU A 39 9.13 -2.05 11.21
C LEU A 39 9.64 -0.60 11.29
N VAL A 40 9.85 0.05 10.15
CA VAL A 40 10.26 1.45 10.07
C VAL A 40 9.19 2.37 10.68
N SER A 41 7.91 2.10 10.42
CA SER A 41 6.80 2.92 10.95
C SER A 41 6.68 2.88 12.48
N LEU A 42 7.18 1.83 13.15
CA LEU A 42 7.18 1.74 14.62
C LEU A 42 8.15 2.74 15.25
N VAL A 43 9.23 3.08 14.56
CA VAL A 43 10.27 4.00 15.04
C VAL A 43 10.03 5.41 14.52
N TRP A 44 9.53 5.54 13.29
CA TRP A 44 9.26 6.83 12.65
C TRP A 44 7.77 6.99 12.33
N PRO A 45 7.03 7.79 13.14
CA PRO A 45 5.60 8.00 12.97
C PRO A 45 5.19 8.64 11.63
N SER A 46 6.14 9.28 10.94
CA SER A 46 5.92 9.94 9.65
C SER A 46 5.90 8.95 8.47
N VAL A 47 6.27 7.69 8.67
CA VAL A 47 6.35 6.69 7.60
C VAL A 47 5.04 5.91 7.50
N GLY A 48 4.36 6.07 6.36
CA GLY A 48 3.17 5.29 6.03
C GLY A 48 3.53 4.01 5.26
N ILE A 49 2.80 2.94 5.52
CA ILE A 49 2.98 1.64 4.84
C ILE A 49 2.36 1.65 3.43
N TYR A 50 1.34 2.49 3.22
CA TYR A 50 0.50 2.48 2.03
C TYR A 50 0.45 3.88 1.39
N GLU A 51 0.57 3.93 0.07
CA GLU A 51 0.57 5.19 -0.68
C GLU A 51 -0.82 5.84 -0.70
N THR A 52 -0.90 7.07 -0.19
CA THR A 52 -2.14 7.84 -0.14
C THR A 52 -2.58 8.37 -1.51
N ARG A 53 -1.65 8.58 -2.44
CA ARG A 53 -1.94 8.98 -3.81
C ARG A 53 -1.68 7.84 -4.79
N ASN A 54 -2.69 7.02 -5.01
CA ASN A 54 -2.60 5.88 -5.91
C ASN A 54 -3.77 5.82 -6.91
N ARG A 55 -3.72 4.86 -7.85
CA ARG A 55 -4.73 4.65 -8.91
C ARG A 55 -5.88 3.71 -8.49
N GLY A 56 -6.11 3.54 -7.18
CA GLY A 56 -7.13 2.67 -6.61
C GLY A 56 -6.85 1.19 -6.88
N ARG A 57 -7.85 0.49 -7.43
CA ARG A 57 -7.89 -0.99 -7.54
C ARG A 57 -6.64 -1.61 -8.17
N TRP A 58 -6.01 -0.93 -9.14
CA TRP A 58 -4.79 -1.43 -9.76
C TRP A 58 -3.59 -1.40 -8.82
N TYR A 59 -3.45 -0.34 -8.02
CA TYR A 59 -2.44 -0.28 -6.98
C TYR A 59 -2.74 -1.32 -5.88
N ASP A 60 -4.02 -1.43 -5.46
CA ASP A 60 -4.44 -2.39 -4.44
C ASP A 60 -4.12 -3.84 -4.82
N LEU A 61 -4.41 -4.21 -6.06
CA LEU A 61 -4.08 -5.53 -6.59
C LEU A 61 -2.58 -5.81 -6.55
N GLY A 62 -1.76 -4.84 -6.96
CA GLY A 62 -0.31 -4.95 -6.85
C GLY A 62 0.13 -5.12 -5.40
N PHE A 63 -0.37 -4.29 -4.50
CA PHE A 63 -0.04 -4.33 -3.06
C PHE A 63 -0.37 -5.66 -2.42
N VAL A 64 -1.57 -6.20 -2.67
CA VAL A 64 -1.98 -7.51 -2.16
C VAL A 64 -1.08 -8.62 -2.70
N LEU A 65 -0.81 -8.65 -4.01
CA LEU A 65 0.08 -9.66 -4.61
C LEU A 65 1.50 -9.57 -4.06
N GLY A 66 2.03 -8.35 -3.90
CA GLY A 66 3.36 -8.11 -3.34
C GLY A 66 3.46 -8.57 -1.88
N SER A 67 2.45 -8.27 -1.06
CA SER A 67 2.39 -8.73 0.33
C SER A 67 2.25 -10.26 0.42
N GLY A 68 1.43 -10.87 -0.45
CA GLY A 68 1.25 -12.32 -0.51
C GLY A 68 2.53 -13.05 -0.92
N ALA A 69 3.37 -12.44 -1.77
CA ALA A 69 4.69 -12.98 -2.10
C ALA A 69 5.65 -12.95 -0.90
N LEU A 70 5.56 -11.94 -0.02
CA LEU A 70 6.38 -11.84 1.19
C LEU A 70 5.94 -12.83 2.29
N PHE A 71 4.62 -12.97 2.51
CA PHE A 71 4.06 -13.78 3.60
C PHE A 71 3.66 -15.21 3.20
N GLY A 72 3.91 -15.61 1.94
CA GLY A 72 3.68 -16.98 1.48
C GLY A 72 2.21 -17.31 1.25
N LEU A 73 1.58 -16.69 0.24
CA LEU A 73 0.25 -17.08 -0.20
C LEU A 73 0.27 -18.49 -0.83
N SER A 74 0.00 -19.52 -0.02
CA SER A 74 -0.29 -20.87 -0.50
C SER A 74 -1.81 -21.10 -0.52
N VAL A 75 -2.40 -21.05 -1.71
CA VAL A 75 -3.81 -21.45 -1.90
C VAL A 75 -3.82 -22.91 -2.30
N ARG A 76 -4.23 -23.80 -1.38
CA ARG A 76 -4.52 -25.19 -1.69
C ARG A 76 -5.94 -25.27 -2.23
N VAL A 77 -6.08 -25.55 -3.51
CA VAL A 77 -7.37 -25.93 -4.10
C VAL A 77 -7.44 -27.45 -4.06
N SER A 78 -8.39 -27.99 -3.30
CA SER A 78 -8.70 -29.42 -3.18
C SER A 78 -10.13 -29.67 -3.60
#